data_AF-A0A1H0C4U7-F1
#
_entry.id   AF-A0A1H0C4U7-F1
#
_cell.length_a   1.000
_cell.length_b   1.000
_cell.length_c   1.000
_cell.angle_alpha   90.00
_cell.angle_beta   90.00
_cell.angle_gamma   90.00
#
_symmetry.space_group_name_H-M   'P 1'
#
loop_
_entity.id
_entity.type
_entity.pdbx_description
1 polymer ?
#
loop_
_entity_poly.entity_id
_entity_poly.type
_entity_poly.pdbx_seq_one_letter_code
_entity_poly.pdbx_strand_id
1 'polypeptide(L)'
;MRTDRDLPETGRTAPQSAKSKHSGRLTRRSLLASAALLIMTSGVSARVVTKVLPWQPNEAYPVPPVIPGGYLFFTPAEAAAVDAIVDRLIPTDDLGPGAKDSGVTTFIDRQLTGPFGGHDWLYMQGPFSSTPLPTQGLQSPLVPRQQYRLGLAALEAYCKANFNGKAFAQLSGDEKDKLLGGMEKGDVKFDNFSSRMLFNAIYANTMEGFFADPIYGGNRDMAGWKLIGFPGVRYDFRDVMAKPNQAYTLPPVAMQGRPAWGEN
;
A
#
# COMPACT_ATOMS: atom_id res chain seq x y z
N MET A 1 -52.56 8.23 91.32
CA MET A 1 -52.35 9.22 92.40
C MET A 1 -52.15 10.58 91.73
N ARG A 2 -53.22 11.42 91.75
CA ARG A 2 -53.34 12.86 91.44
C ARG A 2 -52.77 13.45 90.13
N THR A 3 -53.61 13.81 89.14
CA THR A 3 -54.22 15.16 88.83
C THR A 3 -53.28 16.03 87.98
N ASP A 4 -53.65 16.85 86.99
CA ASP A 4 -54.93 17.38 86.49
C ASP A 4 -54.73 17.94 85.05
N ARG A 5 -55.84 18.23 84.37
CA ARG A 5 -55.93 18.94 83.07
C ARG A 5 -55.60 20.43 83.21
N ASP A 6 -55.19 21.09 82.11
CA ASP A 6 -55.99 22.13 81.42
C ASP A 6 -55.23 22.82 80.27
N LEU A 7 -56.00 23.21 79.23
CA LEU A 7 -55.60 24.00 78.05
C LEU A 7 -55.61 25.51 78.36
N PRO A 8 -55.06 26.35 77.46
CA PRO A 8 -55.96 27.27 76.72
C PRO A 8 -55.56 27.61 75.26
N GLU A 9 -56.52 28.19 74.51
CA GLU A 9 -56.43 28.78 73.16
C GLU A 9 -55.72 30.16 73.13
N THR A 10 -55.23 30.58 71.94
CA THR A 10 -55.65 31.79 71.17
C THR A 10 -54.57 32.27 70.17
N GLY A 11 -55.00 32.83 69.02
CA GLY A 11 -54.27 33.94 68.36
C GLY A 11 -53.88 33.81 66.87
N ARG A 12 -54.60 34.53 65.99
CA ARG A 12 -54.50 34.66 64.52
C ARG A 12 -53.21 35.31 63.98
N THR A 13 -52.83 35.01 62.73
CA THR A 13 -52.65 35.99 61.61
C THR A 13 -52.21 35.31 60.29
N ALA A 14 -52.82 35.72 59.16
CA ALA A 14 -52.31 35.61 57.78
C ALA A 14 -52.71 36.94 57.10
N PRO A 15 -51.97 37.50 56.10
CA PRO A 15 -52.13 37.04 54.70
C PRO A 15 -50.98 37.33 53.67
N GLN A 16 -51.14 36.74 52.46
CA GLN A 16 -50.82 37.23 51.08
C GLN A 16 -49.40 37.21 50.43
N SER A 17 -49.22 36.23 49.51
CA SER A 17 -48.88 36.30 48.05
C SER A 17 -47.93 37.38 47.46
N ALA A 18 -46.85 36.94 46.77
CA ALA A 18 -46.59 37.22 45.33
C ALA A 18 -45.27 36.64 44.72
N LYS A 19 -45.43 35.88 43.61
CA LYS A 19 -44.67 35.85 42.33
C LYS A 19 -43.29 35.15 42.16
N SER A 20 -43.37 33.99 41.47
CA SER A 20 -42.51 33.40 40.42
C SER A 20 -41.28 34.18 39.91
N LYS A 21 -40.12 33.50 39.77
CA LYS A 21 -39.14 33.73 38.69
C LYS A 21 -38.45 32.45 38.18
N HIS A 22 -38.89 32.03 36.99
CA HIS A 22 -38.16 31.47 35.84
C HIS A 22 -37.28 30.21 35.96
N SER A 23 -37.79 29.12 35.37
CA SER A 23 -36.99 28.05 34.75
C SER A 23 -36.07 28.63 33.67
N GLY A 24 -34.77 28.40 33.79
CA GLY A 24 -33.81 28.77 32.75
C GLY A 24 -34.11 28.04 31.44
N ARG A 25 -34.60 28.77 30.43
CA ARG A 25 -34.77 28.25 29.07
C ARG A 25 -33.39 28.01 28.46
N LEU A 26 -33.08 26.77 28.09
CA LEU A 26 -31.94 26.44 27.23
C LEU A 26 -32.07 27.24 25.92
N THR A 27 -31.08 28.08 25.62
CA THR A 27 -31.03 28.87 24.39
C THR A 27 -30.14 28.17 23.37
N ARG A 28 -30.35 28.43 22.06
CA ARG A 28 -29.47 27.93 21.00
C ARG A 28 -28.00 28.34 21.23
N ARG A 29 -27.76 29.49 21.86
CA ARG A 29 -26.43 29.96 22.25
C ARG A 29 -25.82 29.13 23.38
N SER A 30 -26.58 28.74 24.41
CA SER A 30 -26.07 27.83 25.44
C SER A 30 -25.82 26.43 24.87
N LEU A 31 -26.63 25.97 23.90
CA LEU A 31 -26.45 24.65 23.28
C LEU A 31 -25.20 24.59 22.36
N LEU A 32 -24.92 25.67 21.60
CA LEU A 32 -23.70 25.81 20.82
C LEU A 32 -22.44 26.00 21.69
N ALA A 33 -22.56 26.72 22.80
CA ALA A 33 -21.47 26.86 23.77
C ALA A 33 -21.12 25.52 24.44
N SER A 34 -22.12 24.68 24.73
CA SER A 34 -21.89 23.32 25.25
C SER A 34 -21.29 22.37 24.21
N ALA A 35 -21.64 22.50 22.93
CA ALA A 35 -21.07 21.69 21.86
C ALA A 35 -19.58 22.00 21.62
N ALA A 36 -19.14 23.24 21.84
CA ALA A 36 -17.73 23.62 21.76
C ALA A 36 -16.88 23.04 22.90
N LEU A 37 -17.46 22.78 24.09
CA LEU A 37 -16.73 22.16 25.20
C LEU A 37 -16.63 20.63 25.11
N LEU A 38 -17.54 19.97 24.38
CA LEU A 38 -17.55 18.50 24.25
C LEU A 38 -16.61 17.95 23.16
N ILE A 39 -15.98 18.81 22.35
CA ILE A 39 -14.97 18.40 21.36
C ILE A 39 -13.56 18.35 21.97
N MET A 40 -13.37 18.84 23.20
CA MET A 40 -12.03 18.94 23.83
C MET A 40 -11.64 17.70 24.67
N THR A 41 -12.48 16.67 24.78
CA THR A 41 -12.22 15.52 25.67
C THR A 41 -12.10 14.16 24.98
N SER A 42 -12.39 14.06 23.68
CA SER A 42 -11.86 12.97 22.86
C SER A 42 -10.51 13.43 22.34
N GLY A 43 -9.43 13.00 22.99
CA GLY A 43 -8.08 13.23 22.52
C GLY A 43 -7.90 12.66 21.11
N VAL A 44 -8.19 13.47 20.08
CA VAL A 44 -7.62 13.29 18.76
C VAL A 44 -6.15 13.68 18.91
N SER A 45 -5.37 12.73 19.41
CA SER A 45 -3.94 12.76 19.19
C SER A 45 -3.77 12.57 17.69
N ALA A 46 -3.60 13.68 16.96
CA ALA A 46 -3.00 13.62 15.65
C ALA A 46 -1.60 13.02 15.85
N ARG A 47 -1.49 11.70 15.71
CA ARG A 47 -0.22 11.01 15.83
C ARG A 47 0.46 11.17 14.47
N VAL A 48 1.30 12.19 14.35
CA VAL A 48 2.28 12.22 13.26
C VAL A 48 3.30 11.13 13.58
N VAL A 49 3.16 9.99 12.91
CA VAL A 49 4.17 8.93 12.94
C VAL A 49 5.12 9.20 11.77
N THR A 50 6.06 10.11 11.99
CA THR A 50 7.31 10.11 11.24
C THR A 50 8.29 9.28 12.07
N LYS A 51 8.58 8.06 11.62
CA LYS A 51 9.35 7.07 12.40
C LYS A 51 10.80 7.49 12.72
N VAL A 52 11.24 8.70 12.36
CA VAL A 52 12.54 9.25 12.77
C VAL A 52 12.36 10.73 13.10
N LEU A 53 12.51 11.07 14.38
CA LEU A 53 12.79 12.42 14.84
C LEU A 53 14.24 12.44 15.37
N PRO A 54 14.99 13.52 15.14
CA PRO A 54 14.55 14.76 14.48
C PRO A 54 14.67 14.70 12.94
N TRP A 55 13.71 15.29 12.24
CA TRP A 55 13.85 15.67 10.83
C TRP A 55 14.41 17.10 10.75
N GLN A 56 15.39 17.35 9.88
CA GLN A 56 15.95 18.67 9.66
C GLN A 56 15.44 19.30 8.35
N PRO A 57 15.18 20.62 8.32
CA PRO A 57 14.91 21.33 7.07
C PRO A 57 16.06 21.13 6.06
N ASN A 58 15.72 20.82 4.81
CA ASN A 58 16.67 20.47 3.73
C ASN A 58 17.44 19.15 3.92
N GLU A 59 17.05 18.30 4.87
CA GLU A 59 17.56 16.94 4.96
C GLU A 59 17.04 16.13 3.77
N ALA A 60 17.94 15.84 2.82
CA ALA A 60 17.66 14.91 1.74
C ALA A 60 17.94 13.50 2.26
N TYR A 61 16.94 12.62 2.22
CA TYR A 61 17.14 11.18 2.40
C TYR A 61 17.39 10.58 1.02
N PRO A 62 18.65 10.34 0.61
CA PRO A 62 18.91 9.64 -0.63
C PRO A 62 18.28 8.24 -0.52
N VAL A 63 17.62 7.79 -1.58
CA VAL A 63 17.15 6.41 -1.65
C VAL A 63 18.38 5.51 -1.58
N PRO A 64 18.52 4.64 -0.57
CA PRO A 64 19.65 3.74 -0.51
C PRO A 64 19.57 2.75 -1.68
N PRO A 65 20.65 2.62 -2.48
CA PRO A 65 20.74 1.60 -3.52
C PRO A 65 20.38 0.21 -3.01
N VAL A 66 19.49 -0.48 -3.72
CA VAL A 66 19.27 -1.90 -3.46
C VAL A 66 20.51 -2.69 -3.85
N ILE A 67 21.11 -3.35 -2.86
CA ILE A 67 22.24 -4.26 -3.06
C ILE A 67 21.71 -5.57 -3.68
N PRO A 68 22.22 -5.98 -4.85
CA PRO A 68 21.90 -7.27 -5.44
C PRO A 68 22.38 -8.43 -4.54
N GLY A 69 21.56 -9.46 -4.41
CA GLY A 69 21.89 -10.68 -3.66
C GLY A 69 20.95 -10.93 -2.48
N GLY A 70 20.49 -12.17 -2.37
CA GLY A 70 19.58 -12.63 -1.32
C GLY A 70 18.17 -12.03 -1.37
N TYR A 71 17.23 -12.74 -0.76
CA TYR A 71 15.86 -12.27 -0.55
C TYR A 71 15.68 -11.92 0.93
N LEU A 72 15.05 -10.77 1.20
CA LEU A 72 14.75 -10.30 2.55
C LEU A 72 13.33 -10.71 2.97
N PHE A 73 12.42 -10.75 2.00
CA PHE A 73 11.05 -11.17 2.21
C PHE A 73 10.86 -12.60 1.72
N PHE A 74 11.06 -12.89 0.43
CA PHE A 74 10.72 -14.21 -0.10
C PHE A 74 11.59 -15.34 0.46
N THR A 75 10.96 -16.50 0.66
CA THR A 75 11.70 -17.75 0.74
C THR A 75 12.24 -18.15 -0.64
N PRO A 76 13.25 -19.03 -0.74
CA PRO A 76 13.75 -19.47 -2.04
C PRO A 76 12.68 -20.08 -2.96
N ALA A 77 11.71 -20.81 -2.39
CA ALA A 77 10.62 -21.41 -3.15
C ALA A 77 9.62 -20.37 -3.68
N GLU A 78 9.24 -19.40 -2.86
CA GLU A 78 8.38 -18.29 -3.28
C GLU A 78 9.07 -17.42 -4.33
N ALA A 79 10.36 -17.12 -4.14
CA ALA A 79 11.15 -16.35 -5.09
C ALA A 79 11.24 -17.07 -6.45
N ALA A 80 11.48 -18.38 -6.46
CA ALA A 80 11.49 -19.17 -7.70
C ALA A 80 10.12 -19.19 -8.40
N ALA A 81 9.02 -19.19 -7.64
CA ALA A 81 7.68 -19.06 -8.21
C ALA A 81 7.47 -17.67 -8.82
N VAL A 82 7.82 -16.59 -8.11
CA VAL A 82 7.71 -15.21 -8.61
C VAL A 82 8.61 -15.01 -9.84
N ASP A 83 9.86 -15.47 -9.81
CA ASP A 83 10.78 -15.47 -10.96
C ASP A 83 10.13 -16.14 -12.18
N ALA A 84 9.54 -17.32 -12.00
CA ALA A 84 8.88 -18.02 -13.08
C ALA A 84 7.63 -17.29 -13.59
N ILE A 85 6.93 -16.52 -12.76
CA ILE A 85 5.78 -15.71 -13.18
C ILE A 85 6.26 -14.50 -13.99
N VAL A 86 7.22 -13.72 -13.47
CA VAL A 86 7.69 -12.50 -14.13
C VAL A 86 8.37 -12.81 -15.47
N ASP A 87 9.04 -13.96 -15.58
CA ASP A 87 9.64 -14.47 -16.83
C ASP A 87 8.59 -14.81 -17.90
N ARG A 88 7.34 -15.10 -17.53
CA ARG A 88 6.23 -15.24 -18.50
C ARG A 88 5.58 -13.92 -18.86
N LEU A 89 5.62 -12.93 -17.96
CA LEU A 89 5.03 -11.60 -18.21
C LEU A 89 5.88 -10.76 -19.16
N ILE A 90 7.20 -10.73 -18.95
CA ILE A 90 8.16 -10.07 -19.83
C ILE A 90 9.33 -11.06 -20.04
N PRO A 91 9.25 -11.91 -21.07
CA PRO A 91 10.29 -12.90 -21.34
C PRO A 91 11.54 -12.24 -21.92
N THR A 92 12.67 -12.93 -21.80
CA THR A 92 13.87 -12.59 -22.57
C THR A 92 13.65 -13.01 -24.03
N ASP A 93 13.83 -12.06 -24.95
CA ASP A 93 13.64 -12.24 -26.39
C ASP A 93 14.66 -11.40 -27.18
N ASP A 94 14.44 -11.28 -28.50
CA ASP A 94 15.32 -10.54 -29.40
C ASP A 94 15.38 -9.03 -29.10
N LEU A 95 14.44 -8.49 -28.31
CA LEU A 95 14.41 -7.08 -27.92
C LEU A 95 15.27 -6.80 -26.69
N GLY A 96 15.64 -7.83 -25.92
CA GLY A 96 16.58 -7.72 -24.81
C GLY A 96 16.25 -8.57 -23.59
N PRO A 97 16.87 -8.25 -22.44
CA PRO A 97 16.65 -8.98 -21.19
C PRO A 97 15.20 -8.87 -20.69
N GLY A 98 14.64 -9.99 -20.28
CA GLY A 98 13.32 -10.06 -19.68
C GLY A 98 13.27 -9.53 -18.24
N ALA A 99 12.09 -9.59 -17.62
CA ALA A 99 11.88 -9.11 -16.26
C ALA A 99 12.74 -9.84 -15.22
N LYS A 100 12.87 -11.16 -15.35
CA LYS A 100 13.69 -11.97 -14.46
C LYS A 100 15.16 -11.53 -14.50
N ASP A 101 15.73 -11.46 -15.70
CA ASP A 101 17.14 -11.10 -15.90
C ASP A 101 17.42 -9.64 -15.49
N SER A 102 16.41 -8.78 -15.60
CA SER A 102 16.43 -7.38 -15.17
C SER A 102 16.24 -7.18 -13.66
N GLY A 103 16.15 -8.24 -12.86
CA GLY A 103 16.10 -8.15 -11.39
C GLY A 103 14.73 -7.77 -10.81
N VAL A 104 13.65 -7.91 -11.57
CA VAL A 104 12.30 -7.51 -11.12
C VAL A 104 11.88 -8.23 -9.83
N THR A 105 12.21 -9.51 -9.66
CA THR A 105 11.89 -10.23 -8.41
C THR A 105 12.62 -9.63 -7.20
N THR A 106 13.86 -9.16 -7.38
CA THR A 106 14.59 -8.43 -6.34
C THR A 106 13.90 -7.12 -6.00
N PHE A 107 13.43 -6.37 -7.01
CA PHE A 107 12.60 -5.18 -6.77
C PHE A 107 11.38 -5.50 -5.91
N ILE A 108 10.57 -6.49 -6.32
CA ILE A 108 9.36 -6.88 -5.60
C ILE A 108 9.69 -7.24 -4.14
N ASP A 109 10.74 -8.03 -3.91
CA ASP A 109 11.18 -8.42 -2.56
C ASP A 109 11.50 -7.21 -1.67
N ARG A 110 12.24 -6.23 -2.20
CA ARG A 110 12.61 -5.02 -1.45
C ARG A 110 11.40 -4.12 -1.19
N GLN A 111 10.51 -3.96 -2.17
CA GLN A 111 9.28 -3.19 -1.98
C GLN A 111 8.39 -3.82 -0.91
N LEU A 112 8.30 -5.15 -0.86
CA LEU A 112 7.54 -5.87 0.16
C LEU A 112 8.16 -5.79 1.55
N THR A 113 9.48 -5.62 1.65
CA THR A 113 10.15 -5.37 2.94
C THR A 113 9.96 -3.93 3.41
N GLY A 114 9.79 -2.99 2.47
CA GLY A 114 9.60 -1.57 2.75
C GLY A 114 8.17 -1.16 3.16
N PRO A 115 7.92 0.16 3.29
CA PRO A 115 6.62 0.74 3.65
C PRO A 115 5.47 0.31 2.73
N PHE A 116 5.76 0.08 1.45
CA PHE A 116 4.78 -0.44 0.48
C PHE A 116 4.20 -1.78 0.95
N GLY A 117 5.05 -2.72 1.39
CA GLY A 117 4.62 -4.04 1.82
C GLY A 117 3.66 -4.04 3.02
N GLY A 118 3.73 -3.02 3.88
CA GLY A 118 2.84 -2.83 5.01
C GLY A 118 1.65 -1.92 4.74
N HIS A 119 1.57 -1.29 3.56
CA HIS A 119 0.67 -0.16 3.32
C HIS A 119 0.81 0.93 4.40
N ASP A 120 2.04 1.19 4.87
CA ASP A 120 2.31 2.05 6.04
C ASP A 120 1.76 3.49 5.89
N TRP A 121 1.48 3.93 4.66
CA TRP A 121 0.95 5.25 4.34
C TRP A 121 -0.50 5.26 3.86
N LEU A 122 -1.17 4.10 3.79
CA LEU A 122 -2.56 4.02 3.34
C LEU A 122 -3.51 3.84 4.52
N TYR A 123 -4.71 4.39 4.38
CA TYR A 123 -5.80 4.13 5.30
C TYR A 123 -6.37 2.73 5.06
N MET A 124 -6.23 1.85 6.05
CA MET A 124 -6.59 0.42 5.96
C MET A 124 -7.79 0.04 6.85
N GLN A 125 -8.63 1.00 7.25
CA GLN A 125 -9.87 0.65 7.94
C GLN A 125 -10.99 0.45 6.92
N GLY A 126 -11.87 -0.49 7.21
CA GLY A 126 -13.05 -0.75 6.39
C GLY A 126 -14.04 0.43 6.40
N PRO A 127 -15.12 0.33 5.62
CA PRO A 127 -15.58 -0.87 4.92
C PRO A 127 -14.87 -1.11 3.58
N PHE A 128 -14.53 -2.37 3.29
CA PHE A 128 -14.05 -2.79 1.97
C PHE A 128 -15.23 -3.33 1.16
N SER A 129 -15.46 -2.80 -0.03
CA SER A 129 -16.54 -3.25 -0.90
C SER A 129 -16.26 -4.65 -1.46
N SER A 130 -17.23 -5.56 -1.39
CA SER A 130 -17.18 -6.85 -2.06
C SER A 130 -17.45 -6.75 -3.57
N THR A 131 -18.03 -5.63 -4.01
CA THR A 131 -18.33 -5.33 -5.42
C THR A 131 -17.83 -3.91 -5.76
N PRO A 132 -16.51 -3.71 -5.83
CA PRO A 132 -15.95 -2.40 -6.13
C PRO A 132 -16.24 -1.98 -7.57
N LEU A 133 -16.42 -0.68 -7.79
CA LEU A 133 -16.38 -0.11 -9.13
C LEU A 133 -14.95 -0.18 -9.69
N PRO A 134 -14.75 -0.29 -11.01
CA PRO A 134 -13.41 -0.31 -11.61
C PRO A 134 -12.52 0.88 -11.21
N THR A 135 -13.12 2.04 -10.94
CA THR A 135 -12.43 3.27 -10.53
C THR A 135 -11.97 3.27 -9.06
N GLN A 136 -12.44 2.34 -8.23
CA GLN A 136 -12.11 2.27 -6.81
C GLN A 136 -10.84 1.45 -6.52
N GLY A 137 -10.23 0.84 -7.55
CA GLY A 137 -9.05 0.00 -7.39
C GLY A 137 -9.28 -1.22 -6.51
N LEU A 138 -8.20 -1.76 -5.93
CA LEU A 138 -8.26 -2.93 -5.06
C LEU A 138 -8.92 -2.57 -3.72
N GLN A 139 -10.05 -3.20 -3.43
CA GLN A 139 -10.72 -3.13 -2.13
C GLN A 139 -10.44 -4.41 -1.35
N SER A 140 -9.47 -4.39 -0.44
CA SER A 140 -9.07 -5.56 0.36
C SER A 140 -8.50 -5.14 1.71
N PRO A 141 -8.81 -5.87 2.81
CA PRO A 141 -8.16 -5.64 4.11
C PRO A 141 -6.71 -6.12 4.15
N LEU A 142 -6.25 -6.86 3.14
CA LEU A 142 -4.92 -7.44 3.11
C LEU A 142 -3.88 -6.42 2.63
N VAL A 143 -2.80 -6.26 3.38
CA VAL A 143 -1.61 -5.51 2.93
C VAL A 143 -0.82 -6.33 1.90
N PRO A 144 0.06 -5.72 1.06
CA PRO A 144 0.74 -6.42 -0.02
C PRO A 144 1.56 -7.62 0.47
N ARG A 145 2.25 -7.50 1.62
CA ARG A 145 2.95 -8.65 2.22
C ARG A 145 2.00 -9.83 2.47
N GLN A 146 0.79 -9.58 2.96
CA GLN A 146 -0.19 -10.63 3.20
C GLN A 146 -0.75 -11.18 1.89
N GLN A 147 -1.01 -10.32 0.90
CA GLN A 147 -1.45 -10.76 -0.43
C GLN A 147 -0.44 -11.70 -1.09
N TYR A 148 0.86 -11.39 -1.00
CA TYR A 148 1.92 -12.26 -1.53
C TYR A 148 2.04 -13.56 -0.73
N ARG A 149 2.11 -13.52 0.61
CA ARG A 149 2.23 -14.76 1.42
C ARG A 149 1.06 -15.71 1.21
N LEU A 150 -0.16 -15.21 1.38
CA LEU A 150 -1.36 -16.03 1.28
C LEU A 150 -1.58 -16.49 -0.16
N GLY A 151 -1.35 -15.60 -1.14
CA GLY A 151 -1.50 -15.92 -2.54
C GLY A 151 -0.48 -16.96 -3.03
N LEU A 152 0.80 -16.83 -2.69
CA LEU A 152 1.83 -17.79 -3.10
C LEU A 152 1.63 -19.16 -2.44
N ALA A 153 1.24 -19.19 -1.15
CA ALA A 153 0.87 -20.44 -0.49
C ALA A 153 -0.34 -21.11 -1.17
N ALA A 154 -1.35 -20.31 -1.55
CA ALA A 154 -2.54 -20.80 -2.24
C ALA A 154 -2.22 -21.29 -3.66
N LEU A 155 -1.32 -20.60 -4.38
CA LEU A 155 -0.80 -21.03 -5.67
C LEU A 155 -0.04 -22.36 -5.55
N GLU A 156 0.82 -22.50 -4.54
CA GLU A 156 1.56 -23.74 -4.29
C GLU A 156 0.60 -24.90 -4.02
N ALA A 157 -0.40 -24.70 -3.16
CA ALA A 157 -1.42 -25.70 -2.88
C ALA A 157 -2.21 -26.09 -4.14
N TYR A 158 -2.63 -25.10 -4.93
CA TYR A 158 -3.32 -25.32 -6.21
C TYR A 158 -2.45 -26.13 -7.19
N CYS A 159 -1.17 -25.79 -7.30
CA CYS A 159 -0.24 -26.50 -8.18
C CYS A 159 -0.07 -27.96 -7.74
N LYS A 160 0.10 -28.20 -6.43
CA LYS A 160 0.23 -29.54 -5.88
C LYS A 160 -1.01 -30.40 -6.16
N ALA A 161 -2.20 -29.83 -6.04
CA ALA A 161 -3.46 -30.53 -6.25
C ALA A 161 -3.75 -30.84 -7.73
N ASN A 162 -3.38 -29.94 -8.66
CA ASN A 162 -3.82 -30.02 -10.06
C ASN A 162 -2.71 -30.47 -11.05
N PHE A 163 -1.44 -30.45 -10.65
CA PHE A 163 -0.31 -30.73 -11.54
C PHE A 163 0.65 -31.78 -10.97
N ASN A 164 0.09 -32.87 -10.42
CA ASN A 164 0.85 -34.03 -9.91
C ASN A 164 1.90 -33.66 -8.85
N GLY A 165 1.58 -32.75 -7.93
CA GLY A 165 2.51 -32.34 -6.88
C GLY A 165 3.61 -31.36 -7.31
N LYS A 166 3.66 -30.94 -8.59
CA LYS A 166 4.66 -29.99 -9.07
C LYS A 166 4.44 -28.59 -8.49
N ALA A 167 5.53 -27.88 -8.22
CA ALA A 167 5.50 -26.45 -7.93
C ALA A 167 5.32 -25.64 -9.22
N PHE A 168 4.83 -24.41 -9.13
CA PHE A 168 4.61 -23.53 -10.29
C PHE A 168 5.86 -23.39 -11.17
N ALA A 169 7.03 -23.20 -10.56
CA ALA A 169 8.30 -23.06 -11.27
C ALA A 169 8.67 -24.29 -12.12
N GLN A 170 8.18 -25.48 -11.74
CA GLN A 170 8.46 -26.77 -12.40
C GLN A 170 7.47 -27.11 -13.52
N LEU A 171 6.43 -26.28 -13.72
CA LEU A 171 5.49 -26.45 -14.83
C LEU A 171 6.15 -26.09 -16.17
N SER A 172 5.65 -26.68 -17.26
CA SER A 172 6.04 -26.30 -18.61
C SER A 172 5.59 -24.86 -18.93
N GLY A 173 6.17 -24.25 -19.98
CA GLY A 173 5.80 -22.90 -20.40
C GLY A 173 4.29 -22.75 -20.69
N ASP A 174 3.74 -23.68 -21.46
CA ASP A 174 2.31 -23.69 -21.83
C ASP A 174 1.39 -23.87 -20.61
N GLU A 175 1.78 -24.71 -19.65
CA GLU A 175 1.04 -24.88 -18.39
C GLU A 175 1.06 -23.61 -17.55
N LYS A 176 2.22 -22.94 -17.46
CA LYS A 176 2.35 -21.64 -16.77
C LYS A 176 1.46 -20.60 -17.41
N ASP A 177 1.47 -20.48 -18.73
CA ASP A 177 0.66 -19.49 -19.46
C ASP A 177 -0.83 -19.73 -19.31
N LYS A 178 -1.25 -21.01 -19.41
CA LYS A 178 -2.65 -21.38 -19.22
C LYS A 178 -3.12 -21.06 -17.81
N LEU A 179 -2.30 -21.36 -16.79
CA LEU A 179 -2.61 -21.06 -15.41
C LEU A 179 -2.67 -19.55 -15.17
N LEU A 180 -1.66 -18.79 -15.62
CA LEU A 180 -1.60 -17.33 -15.48
C LEU A 180 -2.77 -16.64 -16.19
N GLY A 181 -3.10 -17.05 -17.43
CA GLY A 181 -4.27 -16.52 -18.14
C GLY A 181 -5.60 -16.87 -17.45
N GLY A 182 -5.69 -18.03 -16.80
CA GLY A 182 -6.83 -18.40 -15.96
C GLY A 182 -6.93 -17.59 -14.68
N MET A 183 -5.79 -17.24 -14.06
CA MET A 183 -5.72 -16.35 -12.89
C MET A 183 -6.10 -14.91 -13.28
N GLU A 184 -5.61 -14.42 -14.42
CA GLU A 184 -5.95 -13.11 -14.97
C GLU A 184 -7.47 -12.99 -15.15
N LYS A 185 -8.10 -13.95 -15.85
CA LYS A 185 -9.56 -13.96 -16.06
C LYS A 185 -10.36 -14.17 -14.78
N GLY A 186 -9.74 -14.76 -13.76
CA GLY A 186 -10.38 -15.13 -12.50
C GLY A 186 -11.15 -16.44 -12.57
N ASP A 187 -10.88 -17.26 -13.59
CA ASP A 187 -11.46 -18.60 -13.78
C ASP A 187 -10.86 -19.61 -12.81
N VAL A 188 -9.57 -19.43 -12.48
CA VAL A 188 -8.87 -20.24 -11.48
C VAL A 188 -9.30 -19.78 -10.10
N LYS A 189 -9.84 -20.69 -9.27
CA LYS A 189 -10.20 -20.39 -7.88
C LYS A 189 -9.18 -21.06 -6.96
N PHE A 190 -8.57 -20.27 -6.09
CA PHE A 190 -7.81 -20.81 -4.98
C PHE A 190 -8.70 -20.94 -3.74
N ASP A 191 -8.35 -21.87 -2.86
CA ASP A 191 -9.02 -22.01 -1.58
C ASP A 191 -8.75 -20.77 -0.72
N ASN A 192 -9.81 -20.11 -0.25
CA ASN A 192 -9.76 -18.95 0.64
C ASN A 192 -8.95 -17.74 0.13
N PHE A 193 -8.61 -17.68 -1.16
CA PHE A 193 -7.85 -16.57 -1.73
C PHE A 193 -8.24 -16.30 -3.19
N SER A 194 -8.18 -15.03 -3.61
CA SER A 194 -8.44 -14.65 -5.00
C SER A 194 -7.18 -14.79 -5.85
N SER A 195 -7.18 -15.75 -6.78
CA SER A 195 -6.07 -15.94 -7.74
C SER A 195 -5.78 -14.68 -8.56
N ARG A 196 -6.83 -13.97 -8.99
CA ARG A 196 -6.76 -12.71 -9.73
C ARG A 196 -6.11 -11.59 -8.91
N MET A 197 -6.32 -11.57 -7.60
CA MET A 197 -5.67 -10.59 -6.72
C MET A 197 -4.16 -10.80 -6.68
N LEU A 198 -3.69 -12.05 -6.56
CA LEU A 198 -2.26 -12.36 -6.63
C LEU A 198 -1.69 -12.00 -8.01
N PHE A 199 -2.36 -12.41 -9.08
CA PHE A 199 -1.93 -12.11 -10.45
C PHE A 199 -1.76 -10.61 -10.66
N ASN A 200 -2.77 -9.82 -10.31
CA ASN A 200 -2.73 -8.36 -10.46
C ASN A 200 -1.61 -7.73 -9.64
N ALA A 201 -1.36 -8.21 -8.42
CA ALA A 201 -0.28 -7.71 -7.57
C ALA A 201 1.11 -8.00 -8.17
N ILE A 202 1.32 -9.19 -8.72
CA ILE A 202 2.59 -9.53 -9.38
C ILE A 202 2.71 -8.78 -10.70
N TYR A 203 1.65 -8.69 -11.49
CA TYR A 203 1.63 -7.98 -12.77
C TYR A 203 1.96 -6.49 -12.60
N ALA A 204 1.28 -5.79 -11.69
CA ALA A 204 1.53 -4.38 -11.43
C ALA A 204 2.99 -4.16 -10.98
N ASN A 205 3.45 -4.93 -9.99
CA ASN A 205 4.81 -4.78 -9.49
C ASN A 205 5.88 -5.23 -10.49
N THR A 206 5.54 -6.08 -11.46
CA THR A 206 6.44 -6.46 -12.57
C THR A 206 6.65 -5.27 -13.49
N MET A 207 5.56 -4.60 -13.87
CA MET A 207 5.64 -3.39 -14.70
C MET A 207 6.38 -2.28 -13.97
N GLU A 208 6.07 -2.05 -12.69
CA GLU A 208 6.82 -1.10 -11.86
C GLU A 208 8.30 -1.47 -11.79
N GLY A 209 8.63 -2.71 -11.47
CA GLY A 209 10.02 -3.14 -11.31
C GLY A 209 10.82 -3.12 -12.62
N PHE A 210 10.18 -3.36 -13.76
CA PHE A 210 10.86 -3.38 -15.06
C PHE A 210 11.10 -1.97 -15.62
N PHE A 211 10.27 -1.00 -15.27
CA PHE A 211 10.37 0.37 -15.78
C PHE A 211 10.77 1.41 -14.73
N ALA A 212 10.90 1.06 -13.44
CA ALA A 212 11.42 1.94 -12.41
C ALA A 212 12.93 2.20 -12.56
N ASP A 213 13.45 3.15 -11.80
CA ASP A 213 14.89 3.39 -11.74
C ASP A 213 15.63 2.17 -11.13
N PRO A 214 16.80 1.77 -11.68
CA PRO A 214 17.57 0.63 -11.18
C PRO A 214 17.95 0.71 -9.70
N ILE A 215 17.93 1.91 -9.09
CA ILE A 215 18.19 2.11 -7.66
C ILE A 215 17.30 1.24 -6.75
N TYR A 216 16.10 0.88 -7.21
CA TYR A 216 15.14 0.06 -6.48
C TYR A 216 15.36 -1.45 -6.67
N GLY A 217 16.38 -1.86 -7.42
CA GLY A 217 16.80 -3.27 -7.58
C GLY A 217 16.19 -4.00 -8.77
N GLY A 218 15.27 -3.37 -9.49
CA GLY A 218 14.72 -3.83 -10.78
C GLY A 218 15.39 -3.12 -11.95
N ASN A 219 14.83 -3.25 -13.16
CA ASN A 219 15.29 -2.59 -14.39
C ASN A 219 16.83 -2.55 -14.52
N ARG A 220 17.51 -3.66 -14.20
CA ARG A 220 18.98 -3.71 -14.18
C ARG A 220 19.55 -3.27 -15.51
N ASP A 221 20.62 -2.48 -15.46
CA ASP A 221 21.25 -1.87 -16.63
C ASP A 221 20.29 -1.02 -17.49
N MET A 222 19.18 -0.56 -16.90
CA MET A 222 18.14 0.21 -17.55
C MET A 222 17.53 -0.54 -18.75
N ALA A 223 17.39 -1.87 -18.66
CA ALA A 223 16.88 -2.73 -19.72
C ALA A 223 15.52 -2.28 -20.27
N GLY A 224 14.53 -2.05 -19.39
CA GLY A 224 13.21 -1.56 -19.77
C GLY A 224 13.25 -0.17 -20.38
N TRP A 225 14.16 0.70 -19.93
CA TRP A 225 14.33 2.03 -20.53
C TRP A 225 14.95 1.98 -21.92
N LYS A 226 15.94 1.11 -22.13
CA LYS A 226 16.52 0.85 -23.46
C LYS A 226 15.45 0.32 -24.42
N LEU A 227 14.60 -0.59 -23.95
CA LEU A 227 13.51 -1.17 -24.73
C LEU A 227 12.56 -0.10 -25.29
N ILE A 228 12.13 0.85 -24.45
CA ILE A 228 11.17 1.90 -24.86
C ILE A 228 11.84 3.18 -25.38
N GLY A 229 13.17 3.23 -25.43
CA GLY A 229 13.92 4.43 -25.82
C GLY A 229 13.86 5.58 -24.80
N PHE A 230 13.60 5.29 -23.53
CA PHE A 230 13.58 6.30 -22.48
C PHE A 230 15.01 6.71 -22.10
N PRO A 231 15.38 8.01 -22.19
CA PRO A 231 16.75 8.47 -21.97
C PRO A 231 17.17 8.55 -20.49
N GLY A 232 16.29 8.19 -19.56
CA GLY A 232 16.54 8.26 -18.11
C GLY A 232 16.47 9.68 -17.54
N VAL A 233 16.96 9.85 -16.32
CA VAL A 233 16.90 11.08 -15.51
C VAL A 233 18.01 12.07 -15.85
N ARG A 234 18.22 12.32 -17.14
CA ARG A 234 19.24 13.28 -17.58
C ARG A 234 18.87 14.70 -17.18
N TYR A 235 19.90 15.44 -16.74
CA TYR A 235 19.74 16.82 -16.28
C TYR A 235 19.34 17.79 -17.39
N ASP A 236 19.82 17.58 -18.63
CA ASP A 236 19.71 18.55 -19.71
C ASP A 236 19.38 17.91 -21.06
N PHE A 237 18.48 18.56 -21.80
CA PHE A 237 18.02 18.20 -23.14
C PHE A 237 18.04 19.39 -24.12
N ARG A 238 18.62 20.55 -23.74
CA ARG A 238 18.60 21.78 -24.55
C ARG A 238 19.16 21.59 -25.97
N ASP A 239 20.12 20.69 -26.13
CA ASP A 239 20.76 20.32 -27.40
C ASP A 239 19.83 19.57 -28.37
N VAL A 240 18.82 18.88 -27.84
CA VAL A 240 17.86 18.09 -28.62
C VAL A 240 16.46 18.71 -28.68
N MET A 241 16.15 19.72 -27.86
CA MET A 241 14.84 20.38 -27.85
C MET A 241 14.41 20.95 -29.20
N ALA A 242 15.35 21.45 -30.01
CA ALA A 242 15.07 21.98 -31.34
C ALA A 242 14.82 20.87 -32.41
N LYS A 243 14.91 19.59 -32.03
CA LYS A 243 14.83 18.43 -32.93
C LYS A 243 13.69 17.49 -32.51
N PRO A 244 12.42 17.92 -32.61
CA PRO A 244 11.28 17.05 -32.29
C PRO A 244 11.24 15.82 -33.21
N ASN A 245 10.71 14.71 -32.70
CA ASN A 245 10.55 13.43 -33.42
C ASN A 245 11.86 12.78 -33.91
N GLN A 246 13.02 13.22 -33.43
CA GLN A 246 14.28 12.52 -33.67
C GLN A 246 14.59 11.60 -32.50
N ALA A 247 15.04 10.38 -32.82
CA ALA A 247 15.42 9.41 -31.81
C ALA A 247 16.60 9.95 -30.98
N TYR A 248 16.48 9.85 -29.66
CA TYR A 248 17.56 10.22 -28.75
C TYR A 248 18.58 9.07 -28.71
N THR A 249 19.79 9.32 -29.22
CA THR A 249 20.78 8.25 -29.47
C THR A 249 21.70 7.96 -28.29
N LEU A 250 21.78 8.88 -27.33
CA LEU A 250 22.66 8.68 -26.19
C LEU A 250 22.02 7.68 -25.21
N PRO A 251 22.83 6.91 -24.45
CA PRO A 251 22.29 5.87 -23.57
C PRO A 251 21.33 6.45 -22.49
N PRO A 252 20.61 5.62 -21.74
CA PRO A 252 19.90 6.09 -20.55
C PRO A 252 20.85 6.49 -19.41
N VAL A 253 20.38 7.31 -18.46
CA VAL A 253 21.09 7.66 -17.21
C VAL A 253 20.14 7.43 -16.04
N ALA A 254 20.55 6.61 -15.06
CA ALA A 254 19.81 6.37 -13.82
C ALA A 254 20.13 7.43 -12.76
N MET A 255 19.38 7.45 -11.66
CA MET A 255 19.63 8.35 -10.52
C MET A 255 21.03 8.16 -9.91
N GLN A 256 21.56 6.93 -9.98
CA GLN A 256 22.93 6.63 -9.57
C GLN A 256 23.99 7.03 -10.61
N GLY A 257 23.58 7.63 -11.72
CA GLY A 257 24.44 7.88 -12.88
C GLY A 257 24.50 6.67 -13.81
N ARG A 258 25.71 6.38 -14.31
CA ARG A 258 25.96 5.26 -15.22
C ARG A 258 27.07 4.38 -14.69
N PRO A 259 27.04 3.07 -15.02
CA PRO A 259 28.18 2.18 -14.76
C PRO A 259 29.51 2.76 -15.30
N ALA A 260 29.50 3.32 -16.52
CA ALA A 260 30.68 3.93 -17.15
C ALA A 260 31.18 5.23 -16.51
N TRP A 261 30.50 5.77 -15.50
CA TRP A 261 30.94 6.98 -14.78
C TRP A 261 31.61 6.66 -13.44
N GLY A 262 31.67 5.38 -13.04
CA GLY A 262 32.22 4.92 -11.76
C GLY A 262 33.58 4.23 -11.84
N GLU A 263 34.20 4.14 -13.02
CA GLU A 263 35.59 3.65 -13.16
C GLU A 263 36.57 4.83 -13.02
N ASN A 264 37.03 5.07 -11.80
CA ASN A 264 38.27 5.77 -11.46
C ASN A 264 38.93 5.06 -10.28
#